data_AF-A0A7E4VGU7-F1
#
_entry.id   AF-A0A7E4VGU7-F1
#
_cell.length_a   1.000
_cell.length_b   1.000
_cell.length_c   1.000
_cell.angle_alpha   90.00
_cell.angle_beta   90.00
_cell.angle_gamma   90.00
#
_symmetry.space_group_name_H-M   'P 1'
#
loop_
_entity.id
_entity.type
_entity.pdbx_description
1 polymer ?
#
loop_
_entity_poly.entity_id
_entity_poly.type
_entity_poly.pdbx_seq_one_letter_code
_entity_poly.pdbx_strand_id
1 'polypeptide(L)'
;MSAQKASDDQTVFSLQPDGWAAIQNLAAPPPGIAQVDDPNPLTAEQEAQAQATRKKHLLNVYIQGSDPDELKALIYFLHSQRIHRVHCSDLNLGSVSKLDVQKAAIMLDRSAEFACLLAFNVPVHRTVQQYADQVKVRIFKSNHIKGLEDSVIRYRDELLNKRRAETEHLATFPCSFVIDPDRIYYPCNPIIVDVKINIGSLKRGTPICVPAKNNMLIGYISLIERDRNPIYCATSGEKATIIIENIPGKKHFKLGHDFAVTNTLFSRITKESVEICDLYFRKETRKYFMLTNLMKEDFGIV
;
A
#
# COMPACT_ATOMS: atom_id res chain seq x y z
N MET A 1 20.62 -30.24 -42.26
CA MET A 1 19.24 -30.72 -42.46
C MET A 1 18.70 -31.02 -41.07
N SER A 2 17.78 -30.22 -40.51
CA SER A 2 16.32 -30.23 -40.74
C SER A 2 15.63 -31.39 -40.00
N ALA A 3 14.44 -31.28 -39.40
CA ALA A 3 13.60 -30.19 -38.87
C ALA A 3 12.34 -30.84 -38.20
N GLN A 4 11.39 -30.05 -37.67
CA GLN A 4 10.11 -30.45 -37.00
C GLN A 4 10.24 -31.20 -35.64
N LYS A 5 9.39 -31.10 -34.58
CA LYS A 5 8.22 -30.28 -34.15
C LYS A 5 6.88 -31.07 -33.95
N ALA A 6 6.26 -30.87 -32.78
CA ALA A 6 4.89 -31.29 -32.36
C ALA A 6 4.68 -32.82 -32.13
N SER A 7 3.68 -33.32 -31.38
CA SER A 7 2.62 -32.68 -30.55
C SER A 7 2.14 -33.58 -29.38
N ASP A 8 1.19 -33.03 -28.64
CA ASP A 8 0.19 -33.55 -27.67
C ASP A 8 -0.69 -34.70 -28.28
N ASP A 9 -1.68 -35.39 -27.66
CA ASP A 9 -2.32 -35.52 -26.31
C ASP A 9 -3.11 -36.89 -26.34
N GLN A 10 -4.03 -37.39 -25.49
CA GLN A 10 -4.67 -37.05 -24.20
C GLN A 10 -5.30 -38.34 -23.59
N THR A 11 -5.52 -38.42 -22.26
CA THR A 11 -6.77 -38.92 -21.57
C THR A 11 -6.54 -38.98 -20.04
N VAL A 12 -7.12 -38.10 -19.20
CA VAL A 12 -8.54 -37.92 -18.78
C VAL A 12 -8.90 -38.70 -17.50
N PHE A 13 -9.23 -37.94 -16.44
CA PHE A 13 -10.27 -38.28 -15.47
C PHE A 13 -11.01 -36.99 -15.06
N SER A 14 -12.30 -37.10 -14.73
CA SER A 14 -13.25 -35.99 -14.84
C SER A 14 -13.66 -35.33 -13.51
N LEU A 15 -14.03 -34.05 -13.61
CA LEU A 15 -14.80 -33.28 -12.63
C LEU A 15 -15.98 -32.59 -13.37
N GLN A 16 -17.04 -32.23 -12.64
CA GLN A 16 -18.33 -31.87 -13.22
C GLN A 16 -18.34 -30.51 -13.96
N PRO A 17 -19.23 -30.30 -14.97
CA PRO A 17 -19.06 -29.24 -15.97
C PRO A 17 -19.53 -27.84 -15.54
N ASP A 18 -20.32 -27.75 -14.46
CA ASP A 18 -21.33 -26.70 -14.31
C ASP A 18 -20.78 -25.31 -13.89
N GLY A 19 -19.48 -25.21 -13.60
CA GLY A 19 -18.83 -23.95 -13.20
C GLY A 19 -18.34 -23.07 -14.37
N TRP A 20 -18.10 -23.62 -15.56
CA TRP A 20 -17.38 -22.90 -16.63
C TRP A 20 -18.30 -22.24 -17.68
N ALA A 21 -19.55 -22.70 -17.80
CA ALA A 21 -20.50 -22.16 -18.78
C ALA A 21 -20.89 -20.69 -18.54
N ALA A 22 -20.75 -20.20 -17.30
CA ALA A 22 -21.11 -18.83 -16.92
C ALA A 22 -20.16 -17.74 -17.47
N ILE A 23 -18.96 -18.09 -17.95
CA ILE A 23 -17.88 -17.13 -18.22
C ILE A 23 -17.86 -16.64 -19.69
N GLN A 24 -18.48 -17.36 -20.63
CA GLN A 24 -18.43 -17.02 -22.07
C GLN A 24 -19.64 -16.26 -22.64
N ASN A 25 -20.70 -16.02 -21.87
CA ASN A 25 -21.94 -15.40 -22.37
C ASN A 25 -22.22 -13.98 -21.82
N LEU A 26 -21.16 -13.19 -21.59
CA LEU A 26 -21.26 -11.78 -21.18
C LEU A 26 -20.85 -10.80 -22.30
N ALA A 27 -21.39 -11.02 -23.51
CA ALA A 27 -21.04 -10.30 -24.73
C ALA A 27 -22.26 -9.84 -25.57
N ALA A 28 -23.37 -9.50 -24.93
CA ALA A 28 -24.50 -8.81 -25.55
C ALA A 28 -25.16 -7.83 -24.55
N PRO A 29 -25.37 -6.54 -24.90
CA PRO A 29 -26.17 -5.63 -24.08
C PRO A 29 -27.67 -5.97 -24.18
N PRO A 30 -28.45 -5.82 -23.09
CA PRO A 30 -29.88 -6.10 -23.13
C PRO A 30 -30.63 -5.05 -23.97
N PRO A 31 -31.58 -5.45 -24.85
CA PRO A 31 -32.40 -4.50 -25.59
C PRO A 31 -33.48 -3.90 -24.68
N GLY A 32 -33.54 -2.56 -24.61
CA GLY A 32 -34.62 -1.83 -23.94
C GLY A 32 -34.22 -1.16 -22.63
N ILE A 33 -33.45 -0.07 -22.72
CA ILE A 33 -33.44 1.00 -21.72
C ILE A 33 -33.84 2.28 -22.47
N ALA A 34 -34.82 3.02 -21.93
CA ALA A 34 -35.29 4.26 -22.54
C ALA A 34 -34.19 5.34 -22.52
N GLN A 35 -34.29 6.32 -23.41
CA GLN A 35 -33.46 7.52 -23.34
C GLN A 35 -33.70 8.22 -21.99
N VAL A 36 -32.64 8.35 -21.20
CA VAL A 36 -32.60 9.26 -20.05
C VAL A 36 -31.98 10.55 -20.57
N ASP A 37 -32.67 11.68 -20.38
CA ASP A 37 -32.22 12.98 -20.87
C ASP A 37 -30.86 13.39 -20.30
N ASP A 38 -30.14 14.23 -21.03
CA ASP A 38 -28.76 14.64 -20.71
C ASP A 38 -28.63 15.20 -19.28
N PRO A 39 -27.56 14.85 -18.53
CA PRO A 39 -27.34 15.38 -17.20
C PRO A 39 -27.09 16.90 -17.27
N ASN A 40 -28.02 17.65 -16.70
CA ASN A 40 -28.01 19.11 -16.56
C ASN A 40 -26.60 19.65 -16.26
N PRO A 41 -26.05 20.59 -17.07
CA PRO A 41 -24.70 21.10 -16.88
C PRO A 41 -24.52 21.70 -15.47
N LEU A 42 -23.41 21.34 -14.83
CA LEU A 42 -23.02 21.81 -13.49
C LEU A 42 -22.98 23.34 -13.47
N THR A 43 -23.61 23.95 -12.45
CA THR A 43 -23.58 25.41 -12.32
C THR A 43 -22.17 25.87 -11.96
N ALA A 44 -21.79 27.08 -12.40
CA ALA A 44 -20.45 27.63 -12.16
C ALA A 44 -20.07 27.69 -10.65
N GLU A 45 -21.06 27.78 -9.76
CA GLU A 45 -20.84 27.70 -8.30
C GLU A 45 -20.49 26.27 -7.83
N GLN A 46 -21.16 25.25 -8.39
CA GLN A 46 -20.82 23.85 -8.13
C GLN A 46 -19.45 23.50 -8.71
N GLU A 47 -19.12 24.00 -9.91
CA GLU A 47 -17.78 23.88 -10.46
C GLU A 47 -16.73 24.60 -9.61
N ALA A 48 -17.01 25.82 -9.15
CA ALA A 48 -16.10 26.57 -8.28
C ALA A 48 -15.90 25.86 -6.92
N GLN A 49 -16.95 25.29 -6.32
CA GLN A 49 -16.84 24.48 -5.11
C GLN A 49 -16.11 23.15 -5.34
N ALA A 50 -16.33 22.49 -6.50
CA ALA A 50 -15.58 21.30 -6.90
C ALA A 50 -14.10 21.61 -7.17
N GLN A 51 -13.78 22.77 -7.76
CA GLN A 51 -12.41 23.25 -7.96
C GLN A 51 -11.74 23.65 -6.63
N ALA A 52 -12.45 24.33 -5.73
CA ALA A 52 -11.97 24.64 -4.39
C ALA A 52 -11.73 23.37 -3.55
N THR A 53 -12.56 22.34 -3.74
CA THR A 53 -12.40 21.04 -3.09
C THR A 53 -11.30 20.20 -3.74
N ARG A 54 -11.07 20.29 -5.06
CA ARG A 54 -9.87 19.76 -5.73
C ARG A 54 -8.59 20.43 -5.22
N LYS A 55 -8.60 21.74 -4.98
CA LYS A 55 -7.47 22.48 -4.37
C LYS A 55 -7.12 22.02 -2.93
N LYS A 56 -8.05 21.39 -2.20
CA LYS A 56 -7.82 20.94 -0.80
C LYS A 56 -6.82 19.80 -0.62
N HIS A 57 -6.47 19.06 -1.68
CA HIS A 57 -5.50 17.94 -1.64
C HIS A 57 -4.28 18.14 -2.55
N LEU A 58 -3.95 19.39 -2.91
CA LEU A 58 -2.67 19.69 -3.54
C LEU A 58 -1.56 19.62 -2.49
N LEU A 59 -0.50 18.88 -2.82
CA LEU A 59 0.60 18.56 -1.92
C LEU A 59 1.78 19.49 -2.22
N ASN A 60 2.16 20.27 -1.20
CA ASN A 60 2.60 21.65 -1.40
C ASN A 60 4.03 21.89 -0.91
N VAL A 61 4.94 22.21 -1.83
CA VAL A 61 6.33 22.59 -1.53
C VAL A 61 6.52 24.10 -1.74
N TYR A 62 7.33 24.71 -0.88
CA TYR A 62 7.67 26.14 -0.91
C TYR A 62 9.00 26.36 -1.63
N ILE A 63 9.05 27.30 -2.57
CA ILE A 63 10.25 27.57 -3.37
C ILE A 63 10.61 29.06 -3.34
N GLN A 64 11.90 29.32 -3.13
CA GLN A 64 12.56 30.61 -3.09
C GLN A 64 13.72 30.59 -4.09
N GLY A 65 13.82 31.61 -4.95
CA GLY A 65 14.83 31.69 -6.01
C GLY A 65 15.31 33.11 -6.27
N SER A 66 16.48 33.29 -6.87
CA SER A 66 16.96 34.61 -7.30
C SER A 66 16.24 35.07 -8.56
N ASP A 67 16.10 34.16 -9.54
CA ASP A 67 15.72 34.50 -10.90
C ASP A 67 14.45 33.76 -11.36
N PRO A 68 13.50 34.46 -12.02
CA PRO A 68 12.24 33.84 -12.48
C PRO A 68 12.42 32.66 -13.43
N ASP A 69 13.46 32.67 -14.27
CA ASP A 69 13.71 31.61 -15.25
C ASP A 69 14.37 30.37 -14.62
N GLU A 70 15.19 30.56 -13.58
CA GLU A 70 15.70 29.46 -12.74
C GLU A 70 14.55 28.78 -11.97
N LEU A 71 13.60 29.56 -11.46
CA LEU A 71 12.37 29.04 -10.85
C LEU A 71 11.51 28.27 -11.86
N LYS A 72 11.28 28.80 -13.07
CA LYS A 72 10.55 28.08 -14.15
C LYS A 72 11.23 26.75 -14.47
N ALA A 73 12.56 26.73 -14.59
CA ALA A 73 13.33 25.51 -14.82
C ALA A 73 13.15 24.50 -13.69
N LEU A 74 13.31 24.92 -12.42
CA LEU A 74 13.10 24.05 -11.25
C LEU A 74 11.69 23.45 -11.20
N ILE A 75 10.65 24.25 -11.49
CA ILE A 75 9.25 23.76 -11.58
C ILE A 75 9.10 22.73 -12.70
N TYR A 76 9.64 23.00 -13.90
CA TYR A 76 9.59 22.10 -15.05
C TYR A 76 10.31 20.76 -14.77
N PHE A 77 11.45 20.79 -14.07
CA PHE A 77 12.15 19.57 -13.65
C PHE A 77 11.37 18.80 -12.59
N LEU A 78 10.82 19.46 -11.55
CA LEU A 78 9.99 18.81 -10.52
C LEU A 78 8.71 18.17 -11.09
N HIS A 79 8.12 18.75 -12.14
CA HIS A 79 6.98 18.18 -12.84
C HIS A 79 7.36 16.99 -13.75
N SER A 80 8.48 17.07 -14.46
CA SER A 80 8.88 16.07 -15.46
C SER A 80 9.55 14.82 -14.85
N GLN A 81 10.38 14.97 -13.82
CA GLN A 81 11.09 13.84 -13.20
C GLN A 81 10.33 13.28 -11.99
N ARG A 82 9.79 12.06 -12.14
CA ARG A 82 9.41 11.06 -11.09
C ARG A 82 8.53 11.49 -9.90
N ILE A 83 8.24 12.78 -9.75
CA ILE A 83 7.62 13.41 -8.59
C ILE A 83 6.29 14.05 -9.02
N HIS A 84 5.46 13.30 -9.75
CA HIS A 84 4.15 13.72 -10.32
C HIS A 84 3.05 14.04 -9.26
N ARG A 85 3.44 14.52 -8.08
CA ARG A 85 2.60 14.91 -6.94
C ARG A 85 3.15 16.09 -6.13
N VAL A 86 4.31 16.66 -6.46
CA VAL A 86 4.73 17.95 -5.88
C VAL A 86 4.07 19.06 -6.69
N HIS A 87 3.23 19.84 -6.02
CA HIS A 87 2.75 21.12 -6.51
C HIS A 87 3.53 22.24 -5.80
N CYS A 88 3.90 23.27 -6.55
CA CYS A 88 4.56 24.44 -5.99
C CYS A 88 3.49 25.36 -5.38
N SER A 89 3.57 25.61 -4.08
CA SER A 89 2.48 26.25 -3.33
C SER A 89 2.57 27.77 -3.26
N ASP A 90 3.79 28.27 -3.21
CA ASP A 90 4.17 29.68 -3.28
C ASP A 90 5.52 29.71 -4.02
N LEU A 91 5.69 30.73 -4.86
CA LEU A 91 6.91 31.00 -5.61
C LEU A 91 7.33 32.42 -5.27
N ASN A 92 8.40 32.56 -4.47
CA ASN A 92 8.90 33.85 -4.03
C ASN A 92 10.31 34.11 -4.61
N LEU A 93 10.63 35.39 -4.78
CA LEU A 93 11.92 35.86 -5.27
C LEU A 93 12.73 36.49 -4.13
N GLY A 94 14.02 36.15 -4.05
CA GLY A 94 14.98 36.67 -3.08
C GLY A 94 15.21 35.77 -1.86
N SER A 95 15.70 36.36 -0.78
CA SER A 95 16.18 35.62 0.40
C SER A 95 15.05 35.03 1.25
N VAL A 96 15.26 33.83 1.79
CA VAL A 96 14.26 33.11 2.59
C VAL A 96 13.92 33.87 3.87
N SER A 97 12.63 34.16 4.10
CA SER A 97 12.15 34.86 5.30
C SER A 97 11.61 33.90 6.37
N LYS A 98 11.35 34.43 7.58
CA LYS A 98 10.65 33.66 8.62
C LYS A 98 9.19 33.34 8.24
N LEU A 99 8.54 34.17 7.41
CA LEU A 99 7.15 33.95 7.00
C LEU A 99 7.02 32.73 6.09
N ASP A 100 8.01 32.47 5.23
CA ASP A 100 8.05 31.28 4.37
C ASP A 100 8.21 29.99 5.20
N VAL A 101 9.04 30.05 6.24
CA VAL A 101 9.18 28.96 7.22
C VAL A 101 7.87 28.73 7.98
N GLN A 102 7.13 29.79 8.35
CA GLN A 102 5.81 29.67 8.97
C GLN A 102 4.78 29.03 8.01
N LYS A 103 4.76 29.44 6.74
CA LYS A 103 3.90 28.81 5.71
C LYS A 103 4.22 27.32 5.56
N ALA A 104 5.51 26.96 5.45
CA ALA A 104 5.95 25.57 5.36
C ALA A 104 5.64 24.75 6.63
N ALA A 105 5.66 25.37 7.81
CA ALA A 105 5.29 24.72 9.07
C ALA A 105 3.83 24.25 9.09
N ILE A 106 2.90 25.00 8.50
CA ILE A 106 1.47 24.63 8.41
C ILE A 106 1.28 23.33 7.60
N MET A 107 2.25 22.93 6.78
CA MET A 107 2.22 21.65 6.07
C MET A 107 2.70 20.45 6.92
N LEU A 108 3.33 20.65 8.08
CA LEU A 108 3.74 19.56 8.98
C LEU A 108 2.52 18.76 9.44
N ASP A 109 1.51 19.46 9.98
CA ASP A 109 0.28 18.86 10.53
C ASP A 109 -0.57 18.18 9.45
N ARG A 110 -0.43 18.59 8.18
CA ARG A 110 -1.20 18.05 7.05
C ARG A 110 -0.50 16.90 6.35
N SER A 111 0.79 17.05 6.05
CA SER A 111 1.59 16.11 5.25
C SER A 111 3.08 16.45 5.35
N ALA A 112 3.70 16.10 6.48
CA ALA A 112 5.11 16.41 6.80
C ALA A 112 6.17 16.00 5.74
N GLU A 113 5.85 15.18 4.73
CA GLU A 113 6.76 14.89 3.61
C GLU A 113 6.89 16.02 2.57
N PHE A 114 6.01 17.02 2.62
CA PHE A 114 6.05 18.24 1.80
C PHE A 114 6.40 19.49 2.62
N ALA A 115 6.59 19.35 3.94
CA ALA A 115 6.92 20.43 4.87
C ALA A 115 8.41 20.85 4.79
N CYS A 116 8.84 21.21 3.58
CA CYS A 116 10.18 21.69 3.29
C CYS A 116 10.16 22.94 2.44
N LEU A 117 11.30 23.64 2.44
CA LEU A 117 11.52 24.86 1.68
C LEU A 117 12.75 24.70 0.80
N LEU A 118 12.61 24.99 -0.48
CA LEU A 118 13.67 24.93 -1.47
C LEU A 118 14.24 26.32 -1.70
N ALA A 119 15.50 26.51 -1.35
CA ALA A 119 16.26 27.74 -1.53
C ALA A 119 17.24 27.56 -2.70
N PHE A 120 16.81 27.94 -3.90
CA PHE A 120 17.65 27.89 -5.09
C PHE A 120 18.42 29.20 -5.27
N ASN A 121 19.75 29.15 -5.34
CA ASN A 121 20.61 30.31 -5.63
C ASN A 121 20.45 31.52 -4.67
N VAL A 122 19.79 31.34 -3.51
CA VAL A 122 19.48 32.42 -2.54
C VAL A 122 20.07 32.20 -1.15
N PRO A 123 20.46 33.28 -0.44
CA PRO A 123 21.00 33.17 0.91
C PRO A 123 19.91 32.84 1.93
N VAL A 124 20.24 31.94 2.86
CA VAL A 124 19.41 31.59 4.03
C VAL A 124 20.08 32.17 5.27
N HIS A 125 19.45 33.14 5.93
CA HIS A 125 20.02 33.78 7.11
C HIS A 125 20.03 32.84 8.33
N ARG A 126 21.05 32.93 9.19
CA ARG A 126 21.21 32.01 10.34
C ARG A 126 19.99 31.99 11.27
N THR A 127 19.38 33.15 11.51
CA THR A 127 18.16 33.30 12.32
C THR A 127 16.93 32.65 11.70
N VAL A 128 16.91 32.43 10.38
CA VAL A 128 15.83 31.75 9.65
C VAL A 128 16.05 30.24 9.71
N GLN A 129 17.30 29.78 9.54
CA GLN A 129 17.66 28.38 9.75
C GLN A 129 17.32 27.92 11.18
N GLN A 130 17.78 28.66 12.21
CA GLN A 130 17.49 28.35 13.62
C GLN A 130 15.99 28.26 13.92
N TYR A 131 15.18 29.10 13.26
CA TYR A 131 13.73 29.08 13.41
C TYR A 131 13.10 27.88 12.69
N ALA A 132 13.59 27.51 11.50
CA ALA A 132 13.17 26.30 10.81
C ALA A 132 13.53 25.03 11.60
N ASP A 133 14.72 24.98 12.21
CA ASP A 133 15.16 23.89 13.08
C ASP A 133 14.25 23.75 14.32
N GLN A 134 13.88 24.88 14.97
CA GLN A 134 12.93 24.93 16.09
C GLN A 134 11.53 24.40 15.71
N VAL A 135 11.03 24.79 14.53
CA VAL A 135 9.70 24.41 14.04
C VAL A 135 9.72 23.07 13.29
N LYS A 136 10.88 22.43 13.13
CA LYS A 136 11.11 21.15 12.43
C LYS A 136 10.85 21.17 10.91
N VAL A 137 10.94 22.35 10.28
CA VAL A 137 10.86 22.53 8.82
C VAL A 137 12.24 22.34 8.21
N ARG A 138 12.37 21.50 7.17
CA ARG A 138 13.67 21.24 6.54
C ARG A 138 13.91 22.19 5.35
N ILE A 139 14.94 23.04 5.44
CA ILE A 139 15.38 23.91 4.36
C ILE A 139 16.45 23.19 3.52
N PHE A 140 16.25 23.12 2.21
CA PHE A 140 17.23 22.63 1.24
C PHE A 140 17.80 23.80 0.45
N LYS A 141 19.11 24.05 0.59
CA LYS A 141 19.83 25.10 -0.15
C LYS A 141 20.75 24.50 -1.21
N SER A 142 20.72 25.03 -2.42
CA SER A 142 21.66 24.65 -3.49
C SER A 142 21.70 25.70 -4.61
N ASN A 143 22.82 25.77 -5.30
CA ASN A 143 23.03 26.51 -6.55
C ASN A 143 22.90 25.61 -7.81
N HIS A 144 22.57 24.32 -7.65
CA HIS A 144 22.38 23.38 -8.76
C HIS A 144 21.03 22.65 -8.63
N ILE A 145 20.17 22.75 -9.67
CA ILE A 145 18.77 22.28 -9.64
C ILE A 145 18.69 20.81 -9.21
N LYS A 146 19.50 19.94 -9.82
CA LYS A 146 19.61 18.52 -9.46
C LYS A 146 20.00 18.30 -7.99
N GLY A 147 20.80 19.19 -7.40
CA GLY A 147 21.18 19.12 -5.98
C GLY A 147 20.01 19.38 -5.02
N LEU A 148 19.01 20.16 -5.43
CA LEU A 148 17.73 20.25 -4.71
C LEU A 148 16.90 18.97 -4.93
N GLU A 149 16.75 18.53 -6.18
CA GLU A 149 15.98 17.32 -6.54
C GLU A 149 16.44 16.09 -5.76
N ASP A 150 17.74 15.75 -5.83
CA ASP A 150 18.36 14.63 -5.11
C ASP A 150 18.16 14.75 -3.59
N SER A 151 18.08 15.98 -3.04
CA SER A 151 17.87 16.22 -1.60
C SER A 151 16.40 16.08 -1.18
N VAL A 152 15.46 16.51 -2.02
CA VAL A 152 14.01 16.32 -1.82
C VAL A 152 13.64 14.85 -1.95
N ILE A 153 14.17 14.15 -2.95
CA ILE A 153 13.93 12.70 -3.13
C ILE A 153 14.42 11.94 -1.90
N ARG A 154 15.68 12.15 -1.47
CA ARG A 154 16.23 11.50 -0.27
C ARG A 154 15.40 11.79 0.99
N TYR A 155 14.98 13.04 1.22
CA TYR A 155 14.15 13.38 2.38
C TYR A 155 12.77 12.69 2.37
N ARG A 156 12.15 12.60 1.19
CA ARG A 156 10.87 11.91 1.06
C ARG A 156 11.01 10.40 1.21
N ASP A 157 12.08 9.79 0.68
CA ASP A 157 12.38 8.38 0.90
C ASP A 157 12.74 8.10 2.38
N GLU A 158 13.50 8.98 3.06
CA GLU A 158 13.76 8.93 4.51
C GLU A 158 12.44 8.91 5.30
N LEU A 159 11.52 9.85 5.04
CA LEU A 159 10.24 9.94 5.74
C LEU A 159 9.29 8.79 5.39
N LEU A 160 9.23 8.35 4.14
CA LEU A 160 8.41 7.21 3.73
C LEU A 160 8.92 5.90 4.33
N ASN A 161 10.24 5.70 4.41
CA ASN A 161 10.81 4.53 5.06
C ASN A 161 10.65 4.58 6.59
N LYS A 162 10.75 5.76 7.21
CA LYS A 162 10.41 5.93 8.62
C LYS A 162 8.94 5.59 8.91
N ARG A 163 7.99 6.18 8.17
CA ARG A 163 6.56 5.86 8.32
C ARG A 163 6.25 4.39 8.02
N ARG A 164 6.94 3.75 7.07
CA ARG A 164 6.85 2.29 6.84
C ARG A 164 7.22 1.51 8.09
N ALA A 165 8.39 1.76 8.68
CA ALA A 165 8.82 1.06 9.90
C ALA A 165 7.86 1.33 11.08
N GLU A 166 7.34 2.55 11.21
CA GLU A 166 6.35 2.90 12.23
C GLU A 166 4.99 2.21 12.01
N THR A 167 4.57 1.95 10.76
CA THR A 167 3.25 1.36 10.43
C THR A 167 3.27 -0.10 10.02
N GLU A 168 4.43 -0.74 9.85
CA GLU A 168 4.52 -2.13 9.38
C GLU A 168 3.78 -3.12 10.30
N HIS A 169 3.79 -2.88 11.61
CA HIS A 169 3.07 -3.70 12.59
C HIS A 169 1.54 -3.58 12.50
N LEU A 170 1.01 -2.57 11.81
CA LEU A 170 -0.41 -2.38 11.51
C LEU A 170 -0.77 -2.86 10.08
N ALA A 171 0.23 -3.07 9.23
CA ALA A 171 0.04 -3.46 7.83
C ALA A 171 -0.18 -4.98 7.70
N THR A 172 -1.42 -5.45 7.87
CA THR A 172 -1.75 -6.86 7.60
C THR A 172 -1.79 -7.12 6.09
N PHE A 173 -0.82 -7.88 5.58
CA PHE A 173 -0.73 -8.23 4.17
C PHE A 173 -1.74 -9.33 3.78
N PRO A 174 -2.30 -9.29 2.55
CA PRO A 174 -3.16 -10.36 2.05
C PRO A 174 -2.37 -11.66 1.90
N CYS A 175 -2.90 -12.75 2.46
CA CYS A 175 -2.32 -14.08 2.38
C CYS A 175 -3.40 -15.17 2.43
N SER A 176 -3.19 -16.24 1.67
CA SER A 176 -3.97 -17.47 1.66
C SER A 176 -3.01 -18.68 1.67
N PHE A 177 -3.25 -19.64 2.56
CA PHE A 177 -2.38 -20.81 2.76
C PHE A 177 -3.17 -22.03 3.25
N VAL A 178 -2.57 -23.22 3.14
CA VAL A 178 -3.15 -24.49 3.60
C VAL A 178 -2.17 -25.20 4.55
N ILE A 179 -2.73 -25.97 5.50
CA ILE A 179 -1.95 -26.82 6.41
C ILE A 179 -1.50 -28.08 5.65
N ASP A 180 -0.25 -28.49 5.90
CA ASP A 180 0.29 -29.75 5.41
C ASP A 180 -0.19 -30.89 6.34
N PRO A 181 -1.06 -31.81 5.87
CA PRO A 181 -1.81 -32.70 6.75
C PRO A 181 -0.94 -33.74 7.47
N ASP A 182 0.21 -34.10 6.88
CA ASP A 182 1.14 -35.07 7.43
C ASP A 182 2.07 -34.46 8.50
N ARG A 183 1.92 -33.16 8.79
CA ARG A 183 2.91 -32.35 9.53
C ARG A 183 2.27 -31.40 10.55
N ILE A 184 1.48 -31.99 11.44
CA ILE A 184 0.85 -31.31 12.58
C ILE A 184 1.60 -31.68 13.85
N TYR A 185 2.36 -30.73 14.42
CA TYR A 185 3.18 -30.96 15.62
C TYR A 185 2.39 -30.74 16.92
N TYR A 186 1.56 -29.70 16.96
CA TYR A 186 0.67 -29.44 18.10
C TYR A 186 -0.66 -28.80 17.65
N PRO A 187 -1.83 -29.40 17.93
CA PRO A 187 -3.09 -28.99 17.32
C PRO A 187 -3.84 -27.87 18.05
N CYS A 188 -3.39 -27.42 19.23
CA CYS A 188 -4.07 -26.38 20.01
C CYS A 188 -3.16 -25.74 21.07
N ASN A 189 -3.04 -24.40 21.05
CA ASN A 189 -2.46 -23.58 22.12
C ASN A 189 -0.97 -23.83 22.49
N PRO A 190 -0.01 -23.35 21.65
CA PRO A 190 -0.20 -22.72 20.35
C PRO A 190 -0.33 -23.76 19.23
N ILE A 191 -0.93 -23.43 18.09
CA ILE A 191 -1.03 -24.38 16.97
C ILE A 191 0.31 -24.37 16.23
N ILE A 192 0.98 -25.52 16.16
CA ILE A 192 2.29 -25.69 15.51
C ILE A 192 2.13 -26.67 14.34
N VAL A 193 2.31 -26.18 13.12
CA VAL A 193 2.02 -26.89 11.86
C VAL A 193 2.97 -26.45 10.74
N ASP A 194 3.29 -27.34 9.80
CA ASP A 194 3.77 -26.91 8.49
C ASP A 194 2.60 -26.42 7.62
N VAL A 195 2.86 -25.38 6.84
CA VAL A 195 1.92 -24.81 5.86
C VAL A 195 2.58 -24.62 4.50
N LYS A 196 1.76 -24.64 3.46
CA LYS A 196 2.11 -24.16 2.11
C LYS A 196 1.39 -22.85 1.84
N ILE A 197 2.14 -21.80 1.52
CA ILE A 197 1.56 -20.52 1.11
C ILE A 197 1.05 -20.64 -0.33
N ASN A 198 -0.24 -20.40 -0.56
CA ASN A 198 -0.82 -20.45 -1.89
C ASN A 198 -0.55 -19.12 -2.62
N ILE A 199 -1.03 -18.02 -2.04
CA ILE A 199 -0.96 -16.66 -2.61
C ILE A 199 -0.72 -15.67 -1.47
N GLY A 200 0.03 -14.60 -1.74
CA GLY A 200 0.26 -13.53 -0.78
C GLY A 200 1.58 -13.64 -0.02
N SER A 201 1.60 -12.95 1.12
CA SER A 201 2.77 -12.79 2.00
C SER A 201 2.34 -12.95 3.47
N LEU A 202 2.84 -13.99 4.13
CA LEU A 202 2.58 -14.29 5.53
C LEU A 202 3.72 -13.71 6.37
N LYS A 203 3.44 -12.70 7.20
CA LYS A 203 4.42 -12.10 8.12
C LYS A 203 4.18 -12.53 9.58
N ARG A 204 5.19 -12.42 10.43
CA ARG A 204 4.99 -12.49 11.89
C ARG A 204 4.05 -11.35 12.32
N GLY A 205 3.19 -11.61 13.30
CA GLY A 205 2.12 -10.71 13.74
C GLY A 205 0.80 -10.82 12.96
N THR A 206 0.78 -11.46 11.78
CA THR A 206 -0.44 -11.57 10.95
C THR A 206 -1.58 -12.27 11.72
N PRO A 207 -2.75 -11.65 11.90
CA PRO A 207 -3.94 -12.31 12.45
C PRO A 207 -4.55 -13.27 11.42
N ILE A 208 -4.99 -14.47 11.85
CA ILE A 208 -5.42 -15.56 10.95
C ILE A 208 -6.88 -15.93 11.18
N CYS A 209 -7.62 -16.15 10.09
CA CYS A 209 -9.02 -16.57 10.11
C CYS A 209 -9.33 -17.74 9.17
N VAL A 210 -10.45 -18.41 9.45
CA VAL A 210 -11.05 -19.49 8.65
C VAL A 210 -12.35 -18.96 8.03
N PRO A 211 -12.38 -18.56 6.73
CA PRO A 211 -13.58 -17.95 6.13
C PRO A 211 -14.77 -18.91 6.12
N ALA A 212 -14.52 -20.18 5.78
CA ALA A 212 -15.50 -21.28 5.77
C ALA A 212 -16.12 -21.61 7.15
N LYS A 213 -15.73 -20.91 8.22
CA LYS A 213 -16.32 -20.97 9.56
C LYS A 213 -16.85 -19.60 9.99
N ASN A 214 -17.47 -18.85 9.08
CA ASN A 214 -17.94 -17.47 9.29
C ASN A 214 -16.81 -16.54 9.78
N ASN A 215 -15.70 -16.53 9.03
CA ASN A 215 -14.49 -15.74 9.35
C ASN A 215 -13.90 -15.97 10.75
N MET A 216 -14.02 -17.19 11.28
CA MET A 216 -13.53 -17.56 12.61
C MET A 216 -12.05 -17.18 12.79
N LEU A 217 -11.81 -16.17 13.61
CA LEU A 217 -10.49 -15.61 13.91
C LEU A 217 -9.78 -16.51 14.93
N ILE A 218 -8.85 -17.34 14.46
CA ILE A 218 -8.24 -18.41 15.28
C ILE A 218 -7.05 -17.95 16.13
N GLY A 219 -6.36 -16.88 15.74
CA GLY A 219 -5.12 -16.46 16.40
C GLY A 219 -4.30 -15.47 15.59
N TYR A 220 -3.02 -15.34 15.94
CA TYR A 220 -2.01 -14.60 15.18
C TYR A 220 -0.72 -15.41 15.03
N ILE A 221 0.05 -15.15 13.98
CA ILE A 221 1.35 -15.79 13.76
C ILE A 221 2.39 -15.20 14.73
N SER A 222 2.86 -15.98 15.71
CA SER A 222 3.96 -15.52 16.58
C SER A 222 5.33 -15.86 16.01
N LEU A 223 5.45 -16.98 15.30
CA LEU A 223 6.69 -17.43 14.65
C LEU A 223 6.42 -18.05 13.27
N ILE A 224 7.39 -17.85 12.36
CA ILE A 224 7.50 -18.55 11.08
C ILE A 224 8.93 -19.10 11.01
N GLU A 225 9.08 -20.36 10.63
CA GLU A 225 10.39 -20.99 10.42
C GLU A 225 10.48 -21.61 9.03
N ARG A 226 11.71 -21.67 8.50
CA ARG A 226 12.05 -22.41 7.29
C ARG A 226 13.37 -23.11 7.52
N ASP A 227 13.41 -24.42 7.27
CA ASP A 227 14.58 -25.27 7.52
C ASP A 227 15.13 -25.12 8.96
N ARG A 228 14.21 -24.96 9.93
CA ARG A 228 14.47 -24.68 11.37
C ARG A 228 15.15 -23.34 11.68
N ASN A 229 15.18 -22.41 10.72
CA ASN A 229 15.64 -21.04 10.92
C ASN A 229 14.44 -20.09 11.04
N PRO A 230 14.38 -19.21 12.05
CA PRO A 230 13.27 -18.27 12.21
C PRO A 230 13.33 -17.18 11.13
N ILE A 231 12.21 -16.98 10.43
CA ILE A 231 12.07 -15.98 9.36
C ILE A 231 10.94 -14.98 9.68
N TYR A 232 11.05 -13.78 9.13
CA TYR A 232 10.05 -12.73 9.35
C TYR A 232 8.83 -12.86 8.42
N CYS A 233 9.03 -13.45 7.23
CA CYS A 233 8.08 -13.47 6.13
C CYS A 233 8.21 -14.77 5.30
N ALA A 234 7.08 -15.39 4.95
CA ALA A 234 6.98 -16.44 3.93
C ALA A 234 6.06 -15.97 2.79
N THR A 235 6.36 -16.38 1.56
CA THR A 235 5.74 -15.88 0.33
C THR A 235 5.15 -17.00 -0.53
N SER A 236 4.42 -16.62 -1.58
CA SER A 236 3.62 -17.52 -2.41
C SER A 236 4.44 -18.68 -3.00
N GLY A 237 3.96 -19.92 -2.81
CA GLY A 237 4.60 -21.15 -3.24
C GLY A 237 5.54 -21.79 -2.20
N GLU A 238 5.98 -21.04 -1.18
CA GLU A 238 6.91 -21.53 -0.17
C GLU A 238 6.22 -22.42 0.88
N LYS A 239 6.97 -23.37 1.45
CA LYS A 239 6.60 -24.09 2.67
C LYS A 239 7.31 -23.47 3.88
N ALA A 240 6.62 -23.44 5.02
CA ALA A 240 7.16 -22.96 6.29
C ALA A 240 6.46 -23.65 7.47
N THR A 241 7.17 -23.84 8.58
CA THR A 241 6.54 -24.17 9.87
C THR A 241 6.03 -22.87 10.49
N ILE A 242 4.83 -22.87 11.06
CA ILE A 242 4.26 -21.70 11.74
C ILE A 242 3.77 -22.03 13.15
N ILE A 243 3.82 -21.01 14.01
CA ILE A 243 3.22 -21.03 15.34
C ILE A 243 2.08 -20.01 15.37
N ILE A 244 0.85 -20.48 15.58
CA ILE A 244 -0.34 -19.66 15.75
C ILE A 244 -0.67 -19.57 17.25
N GLU A 245 -0.54 -18.40 17.83
CA GLU A 245 -0.94 -18.12 19.21
C GLU A 245 -2.40 -17.68 19.30
N ASN A 246 -3.07 -18.08 20.37
CA ASN A 246 -4.46 -17.69 20.63
C ASN A 246 -4.53 -16.22 21.07
N ILE A 247 -5.63 -15.55 20.71
CA ILE A 247 -5.87 -14.18 21.15
C ILE A 247 -6.23 -14.16 22.64
N PRO A 248 -5.54 -13.37 23.49
CA PRO A 248 -5.86 -13.26 24.91
C PRO A 248 -7.33 -12.93 25.17
N GLY A 249 -7.95 -13.61 26.14
CA GLY A 249 -9.35 -13.42 26.51
C GLY A 249 -10.39 -13.95 25.51
N LYS A 250 -9.99 -14.64 24.44
CA LYS A 250 -10.90 -15.33 23.51
C LYS A 250 -10.86 -16.85 23.68
N LYS A 251 -11.86 -17.54 23.13
CA LYS A 251 -11.88 -19.01 23.04
C LYS A 251 -10.61 -19.50 22.33
N HIS A 252 -9.97 -20.52 22.90
CA HIS A 252 -8.92 -21.29 22.23
C HIS A 252 -9.53 -22.22 21.17
N PHE A 253 -8.95 -22.27 19.97
CA PHE A 253 -9.43 -23.13 18.88
C PHE A 253 -8.50 -24.33 18.66
N LYS A 254 -9.09 -25.51 18.46
CA LYS A 254 -8.37 -26.76 18.23
C LYS A 254 -8.52 -27.24 16.78
N LEU A 255 -7.38 -27.42 16.12
CA LEU A 255 -7.28 -28.06 14.81
C LEU A 255 -7.81 -29.49 14.88
N GLY A 256 -8.63 -29.88 13.89
CA GLY A 256 -9.34 -31.16 13.86
C GLY A 256 -10.63 -31.21 14.69
N HIS A 257 -10.99 -30.14 15.40
CA HIS A 257 -12.26 -30.03 16.14
C HIS A 257 -13.07 -28.80 15.69
N ASP A 258 -12.53 -27.59 15.89
CA ASP A 258 -13.24 -26.36 15.54
C ASP A 258 -13.14 -26.03 14.04
N PHE A 259 -11.98 -26.32 13.45
CA PHE A 259 -11.71 -26.25 12.01
C PHE A 259 -10.90 -27.46 11.54
N ALA A 260 -11.07 -27.83 10.28
CA ALA A 260 -10.43 -28.97 9.66
C ALA A 260 -9.10 -28.59 9.02
N VAL A 261 -8.19 -29.58 8.91
CA VAL A 261 -6.89 -29.45 8.24
C VAL A 261 -7.03 -29.05 6.77
N THR A 262 -8.12 -29.49 6.12
CA THR A 262 -8.49 -29.16 4.74
C THR A 262 -9.04 -27.75 4.56
N ASN A 263 -9.22 -26.95 5.62
CA ASN A 263 -9.67 -25.57 5.49
C ASN A 263 -8.51 -24.64 5.12
N THR A 264 -8.65 -23.93 4.00
CA THR A 264 -7.74 -22.83 3.62
C THR A 264 -7.82 -21.71 4.67
N LEU A 265 -6.66 -21.29 5.15
CA LEU A 265 -6.46 -20.20 6.10
C LEU A 265 -6.14 -18.90 5.36
N PHE A 266 -6.61 -17.79 5.92
CA PHE A 266 -6.47 -16.46 5.33
C PHE A 266 -6.05 -15.44 6.40
N SER A 267 -5.28 -14.42 6.02
CA SER A 267 -5.02 -13.28 6.92
C SER A 267 -6.30 -12.46 7.14
N ARG A 268 -6.60 -12.09 8.40
CA ARG A 268 -7.71 -11.19 8.72
C ARG A 268 -7.26 -9.74 8.51
N ILE A 269 -7.52 -9.23 7.31
CA ILE A 269 -7.26 -7.83 6.98
C ILE A 269 -8.26 -6.92 7.76
N THR A 270 -7.96 -5.62 7.82
CA THR A 270 -8.89 -4.56 8.24
C THR A 270 -8.86 -3.44 7.20
N LYS A 271 -9.91 -2.61 7.13
CA LYS A 271 -9.90 -1.41 6.26
C LYS A 271 -8.68 -0.51 6.49
N GLU A 272 -8.29 -0.31 7.74
CA GLU A 272 -7.07 0.43 8.13
C GLU A 272 -5.80 -0.22 7.57
N SER A 273 -5.66 -1.55 7.66
CA SER A 273 -4.54 -2.29 7.04
C SER A 273 -4.50 -2.08 5.51
N VAL A 274 -5.66 -2.07 4.83
CA VAL A 274 -5.73 -1.81 3.38
C VAL A 274 -5.24 -0.40 3.07
N GLU A 275 -5.69 0.62 3.81
CA GLU A 275 -5.29 2.01 3.61
C GLU A 275 -3.78 2.21 3.84
N ILE A 276 -3.22 1.62 4.91
CA ILE A 276 -1.77 1.61 5.17
C ILE A 276 -0.99 0.90 4.05
N CYS A 277 -1.50 -0.25 3.56
CA CYS A 277 -0.91 -0.96 2.44
C CYS A 277 -0.91 -0.15 1.13
N ASP A 278 -2.01 0.51 0.77
CA ASP A 278 -2.13 1.29 -0.46
C ASP A 278 -1.35 2.62 -0.40
N LEU A 279 -1.16 3.19 0.79
CA LEU A 279 -0.31 4.37 1.01
C LEU A 279 1.19 4.03 0.94
N TYR A 280 1.66 3.04 1.71
CA TYR A 280 3.08 2.83 1.94
C TYR A 280 3.68 1.61 1.23
N PHE A 281 2.91 0.52 1.06
CA PHE A 281 3.39 -0.79 0.59
C PHE A 281 2.89 -1.16 -0.82
N ARG A 282 2.29 -0.21 -1.55
CA ARG A 282 1.64 -0.41 -2.86
C ARG A 282 2.42 -1.21 -3.92
N LYS A 283 3.77 -1.21 -3.89
CA LYS A 283 4.61 -2.04 -4.78
C LYS A 283 4.50 -3.55 -4.49
N GLU A 284 4.34 -3.90 -3.22
CA GLU A 284 4.16 -5.28 -2.74
C GLU A 284 2.69 -5.69 -2.87
N THR A 285 1.77 -4.88 -2.33
CA THR A 285 0.33 -5.17 -2.31
C THR A 285 -0.28 -5.33 -3.71
N ARG A 286 0.22 -4.60 -4.72
CA ARG A 286 -0.27 -4.71 -6.11
C ARG A 286 -0.15 -6.11 -6.70
N LYS A 287 0.79 -6.95 -6.23
CA LYS A 287 0.91 -8.36 -6.66
C LYS A 287 -0.30 -9.22 -6.23
N TYR A 288 -0.98 -8.79 -5.17
CA TYR A 288 -2.02 -9.57 -4.49
C TYR A 288 -3.40 -8.87 -4.52
N PHE A 289 -3.55 -7.84 -5.37
CA PHE A 289 -4.79 -7.06 -5.51
C PHE A 289 -6.04 -7.92 -5.77
N MET A 290 -5.92 -8.97 -6.61
CA MET A 290 -7.00 -9.93 -6.85
C MET A 290 -7.42 -10.67 -5.57
N LEU A 291 -6.45 -11.11 -4.76
CA LEU A 291 -6.72 -11.74 -3.46
C LEU A 291 -7.36 -10.74 -2.48
N THR A 292 -6.92 -9.48 -2.47
CA THR A 292 -7.53 -8.43 -1.64
C THR A 292 -8.98 -8.14 -2.02
N ASN A 293 -9.36 -8.27 -3.30
CA ASN A 293 -10.75 -8.11 -3.74
C ASN A 293 -11.59 -9.36 -3.41
N LEU A 294 -11.08 -10.56 -3.69
CA LEU A 294 -11.70 -11.83 -3.27
C LEU A 294 -12.04 -11.83 -1.76
N MET A 295 -11.10 -11.34 -0.94
CA MET A 295 -11.29 -11.21 0.51
C MET A 295 -12.36 -10.17 0.90
N LYS A 296 -12.60 -9.14 0.09
CA LYS A 296 -13.71 -8.18 0.31
C LYS A 296 -15.06 -8.77 -0.11
N GLU A 297 -15.11 -9.34 -1.30
CA GLU A 297 -16.35 -9.71 -2.01
C GLU A 297 -16.91 -11.05 -1.51
N ASP A 298 -16.13 -12.14 -1.57
CA ASP A 298 -16.61 -13.49 -1.21
C ASP A 298 -16.65 -13.72 0.31
N PHE A 299 -15.79 -13.02 1.06
CA PHE A 299 -15.56 -13.32 2.49
C PHE A 299 -15.87 -12.16 3.45
N GLY A 300 -16.06 -10.92 3.02
CA GLY A 300 -16.31 -9.80 3.95
C GLY A 300 -15.18 -9.59 4.97
N ILE A 301 -13.92 -9.76 4.55
CA ILE A 301 -12.73 -9.71 5.42
C ILE A 301 -12.23 -8.27 5.68
N VAL A 302 -12.85 -7.24 5.10
CA VAL A 302 -12.45 -5.83 5.23
C VAL A 302 -13.56 -4.96 5.78
#